data_AF-M5E3S8-F1
#
_entry.id   AF-M5E3S8-F1
#
_cell.length_a   1.000
_cell.length_b   1.000
_cell.length_c   1.000
_cell.angle_alpha   90.00
_cell.angle_beta   90.00
_cell.angle_gamma   90.00
#
_symmetry.space_group_name_H-M   'P 1'
#
loop_
_entity.id
_entity.type
_entity.pdbx_description
1 polymer ?
#
loop_
_entity_poly.entity_id
_entity_poly.type
_entity_poly.pdbx_seq_one_letter_code
_entity_poly.pdbx_strand_id
1 'polypeptide(L)'
;MHFTSEPEDPGHAQYKVFSPMDLTAKAKLSVRWMKAISFAAAIRQQELSVQTMEILSVVTRLGSGTIGELVSNFSNIQVDILIGLIVRISAASTIRLDLTDNSISYSTRWEKYEPKTKVE
;
A
#
# COMPACT_ATOMS: atom_id res chain seq x y z
N MET A 1 13.96 -28.11 -30.80
CA MET A 1 12.93 -29.07 -30.31
C MET A 1 11.57 -28.48 -30.65
N HIS A 2 10.80 -29.19 -31.48
CA HIS A 2 9.40 -28.86 -31.77
C HIS A 2 8.54 -29.19 -30.55
N PHE A 3 7.67 -28.27 -30.14
CA PHE A 3 6.54 -28.56 -29.27
C PHE A 3 5.27 -28.52 -30.11
N THR A 4 4.67 -29.68 -30.32
CA THR A 4 3.36 -29.87 -30.94
C THR A 4 2.27 -29.44 -29.96
N SER A 5 1.35 -28.61 -30.43
CA SER A 5 0.15 -28.18 -29.72
C SER A 5 -1.01 -29.15 -29.97
N GLU A 6 -1.58 -29.71 -28.90
CA GLU A 6 -2.88 -30.40 -28.84
C GLU A 6 -3.49 -30.21 -27.44
N PRO A 7 -4.81 -30.41 -27.26
CA PRO A 7 -5.91 -29.50 -27.53
C PRO A 7 -6.37 -28.75 -26.24
N GLU A 8 -7.14 -27.67 -26.41
CA GLU A 8 -7.66 -26.85 -25.31
C GLU A 8 -8.66 -27.62 -24.42
N ASP A 9 -8.25 -27.89 -23.17
CA ASP A 9 -9.05 -28.50 -22.10
C ASP A 9 -9.57 -27.41 -21.13
N PRO A 10 -10.89 -27.32 -20.84
CA PRO A 10 -11.52 -26.16 -20.20
C PRO A 10 -11.35 -26.10 -18.67
N GLY A 11 -10.15 -26.38 -18.17
CA GLY A 11 -9.85 -26.49 -16.73
C GLY A 11 -8.42 -26.13 -16.32
N HIS A 12 -7.64 -25.47 -17.18
CA HIS A 12 -6.23 -25.21 -16.87
C HIS A 12 -6.05 -23.98 -15.98
N ALA A 13 -5.59 -24.21 -14.74
CA ALA A 13 -5.12 -23.15 -13.85
C ALA A 13 -4.00 -22.34 -14.54
N GLN A 14 -4.19 -21.03 -14.64
CA GLN A 14 -3.14 -20.13 -15.14
C GLN A 14 -1.99 -20.11 -14.12
N TYR A 15 -0.86 -20.73 -14.46
CA TYR A 15 0.35 -20.63 -13.66
C TYR A 15 1.27 -19.54 -14.22
N LYS A 16 1.84 -18.73 -13.33
CA LYS A 16 2.87 -17.74 -13.65
C LYS A 16 4.13 -18.05 -12.86
N VAL A 17 5.23 -18.33 -13.55
CA VAL A 17 6.55 -18.52 -12.93
C VAL A 17 7.20 -17.16 -12.72
N PHE A 18 7.70 -16.91 -11.50
CA PHE A 18 8.48 -15.71 -11.17
C PHE A 18 9.96 -16.07 -11.08
N SER A 19 10.77 -15.42 -11.91
CA SER A 19 12.21 -15.54 -11.94
C SER A 19 12.89 -14.52 -11.01
N PRO A 20 14.18 -14.68 -10.69
CA PRO A 20 14.95 -13.66 -9.99
C PRO A 20 14.93 -12.29 -10.69
N MET A 21 14.79 -12.24 -12.02
CA MET A 21 14.67 -10.98 -12.77
C MET A 21 13.35 -10.25 -12.46
N ASP A 22 12.25 -10.99 -12.31
CA ASP A 22 10.94 -10.43 -11.92
C ASP A 22 10.99 -9.81 -10.52
N LEU A 23 11.70 -10.45 -9.59
CA LEU A 23 11.93 -9.92 -8.24
C LEU A 23 12.84 -8.70 -8.26
N THR A 24 13.92 -8.75 -9.05
CA THR A 24 14.86 -7.64 -9.20
C THR A 24 14.17 -6.39 -9.75
N ALA A 25 13.22 -6.56 -10.68
CA ALA A 25 12.39 -5.46 -11.18
C ALA A 25 11.55 -4.77 -10.09
N LYS A 26 11.28 -5.45 -8.97
CA LYS A 26 10.56 -4.92 -7.81
C LYS A 26 11.46 -4.42 -6.69
N ALA A 27 12.77 -4.67 -6.74
CA ALA A 27 13.71 -4.33 -5.66
C ALA A 27 13.66 -2.84 -5.26
N LYS A 28 13.59 -1.93 -6.24
CA LYS A 28 13.48 -0.48 -5.97
C LYS A 28 12.20 -0.15 -5.20
N LEU A 29 11.07 -0.75 -5.59
CA LEU A 29 9.80 -0.57 -4.90
C LEU A 29 9.86 -1.13 -3.48
N SER A 30 10.45 -2.31 -3.28
CA SER A 30 10.64 -2.92 -1.96
C SER A 30 11.47 -2.02 -1.04
N VAL A 31 12.56 -1.42 -1.53
CA VAL A 31 13.38 -0.48 -0.74
C VAL A 31 12.60 0.77 -0.35
N ARG A 32 11.76 1.31 -1.25
CA ARG A 32 10.89 2.46 -0.92
C ARG A 32 9.87 2.10 0.15
N TRP A 33 9.29 0.91 0.09
CA TRP A 33 8.42 0.39 1.15
C TRP A 33 9.14 0.17 2.47
N MET A 34 10.40 -0.28 2.45
CA MET A 34 11.18 -0.46 3.68
C MET A 34 11.32 0.85 4.48
N LYS A 35 11.53 1.99 3.79
CA LYS A 35 11.53 3.32 4.42
C LYS A 35 10.16 3.71 4.99
N ALA A 36 9.07 3.35 4.32
CA ALA A 36 7.74 3.61 4.84
C ALA A 36 7.48 2.78 6.10
N ILE A 37 7.80 1.49 6.06
CA ILE A 37 7.59 0.54 7.16
C ILE A 37 8.41 0.93 8.41
N SER A 38 9.58 1.56 8.26
CA SER A 38 10.34 2.03 9.43
C SER A 38 9.58 3.06 10.27
N PHE A 39 8.74 3.90 9.68
CA PHE A 39 7.87 4.81 10.44
C PHE A 39 6.83 4.04 11.27
N ALA A 40 6.17 3.05 10.66
CA ALA A 40 5.22 2.18 11.36
C ALA A 40 5.88 1.36 12.49
N ALA A 41 7.14 0.95 12.27
CA ALA A 41 7.93 0.21 13.25
C ALA A 41 8.33 1.09 14.44
N ALA A 42 8.65 2.37 14.23
CA ALA A 42 9.00 3.30 15.30
C ALA A 42 7.86 3.47 16.32
N ILE A 43 6.61 3.39 15.88
CA ILE A 43 5.44 3.50 16.76
C ILE A 43 4.91 2.14 17.25
N ARG A 44 5.57 0.99 16.97
CA ARG A 44 5.04 -0.39 17.17
C ARG A 44 4.43 -0.70 18.53
N GLN A 45 4.97 -0.14 19.60
CA GLN A 45 4.51 -0.38 20.98
C GLN A 45 3.55 0.71 21.50
N GLN A 46 3.14 1.65 20.66
CA GLN A 46 2.24 2.72 21.05
C GLN A 46 0.80 2.34 20.73
N GLU A 47 -0.07 2.49 21.72
CA GLU A 47 -1.52 2.39 21.56
C GLU A 47 -2.05 3.72 21.02
N LEU A 48 -2.46 3.71 19.75
CA LEU A 48 -2.86 4.90 18.99
C LEU A 48 -4.22 4.69 18.31
N SER A 49 -5.14 4.01 19.01
CA SER A 49 -6.45 3.63 18.50
C SER A 49 -7.31 4.84 18.16
N VAL A 50 -7.30 5.87 19.02
CA VAL A 50 -8.05 7.13 18.80
C VAL A 50 -7.56 7.83 17.53
N GLN A 51 -6.24 8.05 17.40
CA GLN A 51 -5.65 8.69 16.23
C GLN A 51 -5.90 7.87 14.96
N THR A 52 -5.84 6.53 15.06
CA THR A 52 -6.18 5.65 13.94
C THR A 52 -7.61 5.89 13.46
N MET A 53 -8.59 5.97 14.38
CA MET A 53 -9.99 6.23 14.04
C MET A 53 -10.20 7.63 13.43
N GLU A 54 -9.51 8.64 13.95
CA GLU A 54 -9.54 9.99 13.39
C GLU A 54 -9.03 10.01 11.93
N ILE A 55 -7.91 9.32 11.65
CA ILE A 55 -7.37 9.19 10.30
C ILE A 55 -8.34 8.44 9.39
N LEU A 56 -8.92 7.33 9.86
CA LEU A 56 -9.89 6.56 9.08
C LEU A 56 -11.15 7.35 8.73
N SER A 57 -11.61 8.22 9.62
CA SER A 57 -12.73 9.14 9.34
C SER A 57 -12.40 10.09 8.18
N VAL A 58 -11.21 10.70 8.21
CA VAL A 58 -10.75 11.58 7.13
C VAL A 58 -10.53 10.82 5.83
N VAL A 59 -9.89 9.66 5.87
CA VAL A 59 -9.69 8.77 4.71
C VAL A 59 -11.03 8.39 4.07
N THR A 60 -12.03 8.05 4.88
CA THR A 60 -13.37 7.68 4.39
C THR A 60 -14.06 8.86 3.72
N ARG A 61 -13.92 10.07 4.28
CA ARG A 61 -14.50 11.30 3.74
C ARG A 61 -13.85 11.74 2.42
N LEU A 62 -12.52 11.65 2.32
CA LEU A 62 -11.77 12.13 1.17
C LEU A 62 -11.67 11.12 0.03
N GLY A 63 -11.60 9.82 0.35
CA GLY A 63 -11.49 8.73 -0.63
C GLY A 63 -10.12 8.62 -1.32
N SER A 64 -9.43 9.72 -1.58
CA SER A 64 -8.06 9.76 -2.11
C SER A 64 -7.39 11.11 -1.83
N GLY A 65 -6.09 11.19 -2.07
CA GLY A 65 -5.34 12.44 -1.97
C GLY A 65 -3.83 12.24 -1.90
N THR A 66 -3.14 13.18 -1.27
CA THR A 66 -1.71 13.11 -0.95
C THR A 66 -1.48 12.98 0.55
N ILE A 67 -0.29 12.49 0.94
CA ILE A 67 0.12 12.47 2.35
C ILE A 67 0.13 13.89 2.95
N GLY A 68 0.55 14.91 2.19
CA GLY A 68 0.55 16.30 2.64
C GLY A 68 -0.85 16.80 2.98
N GLU A 69 -1.85 16.47 2.15
CA GLU A 69 -3.25 16.78 2.43
C GLU A 69 -3.73 16.07 3.69
N LEU A 70 -3.44 14.78 3.88
CA LEU A 70 -3.77 14.09 5.13
C LEU A 70 -3.11 14.77 6.34
N VAL A 71 -1.82 15.10 6.26
CA VAL A 71 -1.07 15.76 7.33
C VAL A 71 -1.70 17.10 7.71
N SER A 72 -2.16 17.88 6.74
CA SER A 72 -2.83 19.16 6.99
C SER A 72 -4.15 19.04 7.77
N ASN A 73 -4.78 17.85 7.83
CA ASN A 73 -6.00 17.63 8.59
C ASN A 73 -5.74 17.38 10.09
N PHE A 74 -4.49 17.21 10.53
CA PHE A 74 -4.14 16.84 11.91
C PHE A 74 -3.05 17.75 12.49
N SER A 75 -3.46 18.86 13.10
CA SER A 75 -2.54 19.79 13.77
C SER A 75 -2.08 19.30 15.16
N ASN A 76 -2.80 18.33 15.74
CA ASN A 76 -2.58 17.80 17.08
C ASN A 76 -1.74 16.51 17.11
N ILE A 77 -1.40 15.93 15.96
CA ILE A 77 -0.63 14.69 15.85
C ILE A 77 0.76 15.01 15.34
N GLN A 78 1.81 14.52 16.03
CA GLN A 78 3.17 14.65 15.53
C GLN A 78 3.29 13.97 14.17
N VAL A 79 3.92 14.65 13.21
CA VAL A 79 4.00 14.18 11.82
C VAL A 79 4.57 12.77 11.72
N ASP A 80 5.64 12.45 12.43
CA ASP A 80 6.27 11.13 12.37
C ASP A 80 5.34 10.00 12.82
N ILE A 81 4.51 10.26 13.84
CA ILE A 81 3.48 9.34 14.32
C ILE A 81 2.39 9.20 13.25
N LEU A 82 1.94 10.31 12.67
CA LEU A 82 0.91 10.32 11.64
C LEU A 82 1.34 9.53 10.40
N ILE A 83 2.57 9.72 9.93
CA ILE A 83 3.14 8.93 8.82
C ILE A 83 3.19 7.45 9.21
N GLY A 84 3.63 7.12 10.42
CA GLY A 84 3.63 5.74 10.92
C GLY A 84 2.24 5.11 10.90
N LEU A 85 1.21 5.86 11.31
CA LEU A 85 -0.19 5.41 11.30
C LEU A 85 -0.73 5.23 9.88
N ILE A 86 -0.48 6.17 8.97
CA ILE A 86 -0.85 6.06 7.55
C ILE A 86 -0.27 4.79 6.94
N VAL A 87 1.01 4.49 7.21
CA VAL A 87 1.66 3.27 6.72
C VAL A 87 1.03 2.01 7.32
N ARG A 88 0.68 1.99 8.61
CA ARG A 88 -0.04 0.85 9.22
C ARG A 88 -1.40 0.62 8.58
N ILE A 89 -2.16 1.69 8.37
CA ILE A 89 -3.48 1.65 7.72
C ILE A 89 -3.33 1.11 6.29
N SER A 90 -2.23 1.46 5.61
CA SER A 90 -1.94 0.90 4.30
C SER A 90 -1.56 -0.59 4.34
N ALA A 91 -0.73 -1.01 5.30
CA ALA A 91 -0.39 -2.41 5.52
C ALA A 91 -1.63 -3.27 5.87
N ALA A 92 -2.61 -2.67 6.56
CA ALA A 92 -3.92 -3.27 6.83
C ALA A 92 -4.88 -3.23 5.63
N SER A 93 -4.40 -2.85 4.44
CA SER A 93 -5.19 -2.77 3.20
C SER A 93 -6.44 -1.90 3.30
N THR A 94 -6.41 -0.84 4.11
CA THR A 94 -7.50 0.16 4.15
C THR A 94 -7.26 1.31 3.18
N ILE A 95 -5.99 1.63 2.94
CA ILE A 95 -5.56 2.55 1.88
C ILE A 95 -4.43 1.94 1.05
N ARG A 96 -4.29 2.37 -0.19
CA ARG A 96 -3.14 2.06 -1.04
C ARG A 96 -2.25 3.29 -1.14
N LEU A 97 -0.96 3.15 -0.85
CA LEU A 97 0.05 4.17 -1.09
C LEU A 97 0.74 3.92 -2.44
N ASP A 98 0.92 4.97 -3.22
CA ASP A 98 1.70 4.91 -4.47
C ASP A 98 3.17 5.28 -4.23
N LEU A 99 4.02 4.25 -4.21
CA LEU A 99 5.48 4.37 -4.09
C LEU A 99 6.20 3.94 -5.38
N THR A 100 5.49 3.97 -6.52
CA THR A 100 6.00 3.48 -7.82
C THR A 100 7.18 4.31 -8.32
N ASP A 101 7.20 5.60 -8.03
CA ASP A 101 8.24 6.51 -8.53
C ASP A 101 9.21 6.98 -7.43
N ASN A 102 8.69 7.21 -6.22
CA ASN A 102 9.44 7.85 -5.14
C ASN A 102 9.24 7.15 -3.79
N SER A 103 10.18 7.38 -2.87
CA SER A 103 9.97 7.04 -1.46
C SER A 103 8.83 7.87 -0.87
N ILE A 104 8.34 7.44 0.30
CA ILE A 104 7.28 8.16 1.02
C ILE A 104 7.66 9.64 1.23
N SER A 105 6.76 10.53 0.89
CA SER A 105 6.90 12.00 0.97
C SER A 105 5.52 12.65 1.01
N TYR A 106 5.45 13.96 1.25
CA TYR A 106 4.15 14.66 1.25
C TYR A 106 3.41 14.59 -0.09
N SER A 107 4.12 14.44 -1.22
CA SER A 107 3.49 14.27 -2.54
C SER A 107 3.07 12.83 -2.85
N THR A 108 3.37 11.86 -1.99
CA THR A 108 2.94 10.48 -2.17
C THR A 108 1.42 10.41 -2.23
N ARG A 109 0.90 9.85 -3.32
CA ARG A 109 -0.54 9.66 -3.51
C ARG A 109 -1.04 8.48 -2.69
N TRP A 110 -2.29 8.58 -2.28
CA TRP A 110 -3.02 7.51 -1.65
C TRP A 110 -4.46 7.46 -2.14
N GLU A 111 -5.04 6.28 -2.07
CA GLU A 111 -6.45 6.04 -2.35
C GLU A 111 -7.02 5.06 -1.32
N LYS A 112 -8.30 5.20 -0.99
CA LYS A 112 -9.02 4.22 -0.19
C LYS A 112 -8.99 2.89 -0.96
N TYR A 113 -8.64 1.83 -0.26
CA TYR A 113 -8.63 0.51 -0.87
C TYR A 113 -10.07 0.00 -0.98
N GLU A 114 -10.54 -0.16 -2.21
CA GLU A 114 -11.79 -0.85 -2.50
C GLU A 114 -11.43 -2.22 -3.11
N PRO A 115 -11.72 -3.34 -2.41
CA PRO A 115 -11.54 -4.65 -3.01
C PRO A 115 -12.47 -4.75 -4.20
N LYS A 116 -11.92 -5.11 -5.37
CA LYS A 116 -12.75 -5.43 -6.55
C LYS A 116 -13.63 -6.61 -6.18
N THR A 117 -14.92 -6.37 -5.93
CA THR A 117 -15.92 -7.43 -5.88
C THR A 117 -15.90 -8.09 -7.25
N LYS A 118 -15.50 -9.37 -7.31
CA LYS A 118 -15.77 -10.17 -8.50
C LYS A 118 -17.30 -10.22 -8.64
N VAL A 119 -17.83 -9.56 -9.66
CA VAL A 119 -19.18 -9.84 -10.13
C VAL A 119 -19.03 -11.14 -10.91
N GLU A 120 -19.61 -12.22 -10.37
CA GLU A 120 -19.80 -13.49 -11.06
C GLU A 120 -20.86 -13.37 -12.16
#